data_AF-A0A8X6JLR7-F1
#
_entry.id   AF-A0A8X6JLR7-F1
#
_cell.length_a   1.000
_cell.length_b   1.000
_cell.length_c   1.000
_cell.angle_alpha   90.00
_cell.angle_beta   90.00
_cell.angle_gamma   90.00
#
_symmetry.space_group_name_H-M   'P 1'
#
loop_
_entity.id
_entity.type
_entity.pdbx_description
1 polymer ?
#
loop_
_entity_poly.entity_id
_entity_poly.type
_entity_poly.pdbx_seq_one_letter_code
_entity_poly.pdbx_strand_id
1 'polypeptide(L)'
;MTQFNDLLKAAEKEDENEFVKTWKKDIASVTARNGNGENPFHIAAKNRILLPALKEIMRDLEEGTKSKVEKAEEAKDWKESERLKEELKRNKKYIEDALCDKSCFLHGRVAVAPLYFLNAAEREEAKQIAGKKGGFICNRKFHLCLYIIGAIACIAALCLSLYFLFLVSQSLALASVATIASGGSTCLLFKACNGIYGLYDESTIVTDPDVMQLLDGGLAAA
;
A
#
# COMPACT_ATOMS: atom_id res chain seq x y z
N MET A 1 -6.91 -21.57 -25.20
CA MET A 1 -7.27 -20.80 -23.99
C MET A 1 -6.36 -21.28 -22.84
N THR A 2 -5.04 -21.19 -23.03
CA THR A 2 -4.07 -22.05 -22.29
C THR A 2 -2.92 -21.27 -21.65
N GLN A 3 -2.67 -20.02 -22.06
CA GLN A 3 -1.49 -19.25 -21.65
C GLN A 3 -1.56 -18.69 -20.20
N PHE A 4 -2.74 -18.33 -19.70
CA PHE A 4 -2.87 -17.77 -18.34
C PHE A 4 -2.51 -18.75 -17.21
N ASN A 5 -2.54 -20.06 -17.48
CA ASN A 5 -2.21 -21.09 -16.48
C ASN A 5 -0.72 -21.40 -16.40
N ASP A 6 0.09 -20.98 -17.37
CA ASP A 6 1.50 -21.38 -17.42
C ASP A 6 2.34 -20.68 -16.35
N LEU A 7 2.08 -19.39 -16.09
CA LEU A 7 2.80 -18.65 -15.04
C LEU A 7 2.40 -19.09 -13.62
N LEU A 8 1.13 -19.45 -13.41
CA LEU A 8 0.66 -20.04 -12.15
C LEU A 8 1.40 -21.36 -11.88
N LYS A 9 1.45 -22.26 -12.87
CA LYS A 9 2.20 -23.53 -12.77
C LYS A 9 3.69 -23.32 -12.56
N ALA A 10 4.29 -22.34 -13.22
CA ALA A 10 5.70 -22.03 -13.02
C ALA A 10 5.98 -21.54 -11.59
N ALA A 11 5.06 -20.79 -10.99
CA ALA A 11 5.18 -20.35 -9.59
C ALA A 11 5.12 -21.52 -8.60
N GLU A 12 4.29 -22.54 -8.90
CA GLU A 12 4.13 -23.75 -8.07
C GLU A 12 5.38 -24.64 -8.05
N LYS A 13 6.23 -24.57 -9.07
CA LYS A 13 7.42 -25.43 -9.20
C LYS A 13 8.61 -25.03 -8.35
N GLU A 14 8.52 -23.89 -7.65
CA GLU A 14 9.62 -23.33 -6.83
C GLU A 14 10.91 -23.06 -7.63
N ASP A 15 10.82 -22.97 -8.95
CA ASP A 15 11.95 -22.66 -9.84
C ASP A 15 11.85 -21.19 -10.30
N GLU A 16 12.70 -20.35 -9.71
CA GLU A 16 12.83 -18.93 -10.05
C GLU A 16 13.09 -18.72 -11.55
N ASN A 17 13.99 -19.51 -12.14
CA ASN A 17 14.37 -19.35 -13.54
C ASN A 17 13.22 -19.71 -14.47
N GLU A 18 12.50 -20.79 -14.15
CA GLU A 18 11.31 -21.18 -14.93
C GLU A 18 10.20 -20.13 -14.81
N PHE A 19 9.99 -19.59 -13.61
CA PHE A 19 9.02 -18.52 -13.36
C PHE A 19 9.34 -17.27 -14.18
N VAL A 20 10.57 -16.77 -14.09
CA VAL A 20 11.02 -15.58 -14.84
C VAL A 20 10.98 -15.82 -16.35
N LYS A 21 11.40 -16.99 -16.83
CA LYS A 21 11.33 -17.35 -18.26
C LYS A 21 9.89 -17.40 -18.77
N THR A 22 8.96 -17.87 -17.95
CA THR A 22 7.54 -17.94 -18.31
C THR A 22 6.92 -16.55 -18.34
N TRP A 23 7.26 -15.70 -17.37
CA TRP A 23 6.84 -14.30 -17.33
C TRP A 23 7.26 -13.53 -18.60
N LYS A 24 8.49 -13.74 -19.10
CA LYS A 24 9.00 -13.08 -20.33
C LYS A 24 8.13 -13.32 -21.57
N LYS A 25 7.34 -14.40 -21.59
CA LYS A 25 6.46 -14.72 -22.73
C LYS A 25 5.19 -13.88 -22.74
N ASP A 26 4.63 -13.59 -21.58
CA ASP A 26 3.40 -12.81 -21.42
C ASP A 26 3.34 -12.19 -20.02
N ILE A 27 3.63 -10.91 -19.94
CA ILE A 27 3.59 -10.16 -18.68
C ILE A 27 2.18 -10.06 -18.09
N ALA A 28 1.13 -10.01 -18.92
CA ALA A 28 -0.24 -9.83 -18.43
C ALA A 28 -0.71 -11.05 -17.61
N SER A 29 -0.06 -12.20 -17.80
CA SER A 29 -0.32 -13.43 -17.04
C SER A 29 -0.10 -13.29 -15.53
N VAL A 30 0.60 -12.26 -15.04
CA VAL A 30 0.72 -11.95 -13.59
C VAL A 30 -0.63 -11.60 -12.94
N THR A 31 -1.65 -11.27 -13.75
CA THR A 31 -3.01 -10.97 -13.28
C THR A 31 -3.94 -12.18 -13.29
N ALA A 32 -3.47 -13.33 -13.77
CA ALA A 32 -4.22 -14.59 -13.73
C ALA A 32 -4.56 -14.98 -12.29
N ARG A 33 -5.63 -15.76 -12.10
CA ARG A 33 -6.05 -16.23 -10.77
C ARG A 33 -6.39 -17.70 -10.79
N ASN A 34 -5.99 -18.40 -9.72
CA ASN A 34 -6.43 -19.77 -9.47
C ASN A 34 -7.78 -19.80 -8.71
N GLY A 35 -8.27 -20.99 -8.38
CA GLY A 35 -9.54 -21.18 -7.66
C GLY A 35 -9.59 -20.56 -6.25
N ASN A 36 -8.44 -20.24 -5.65
CA ASN A 36 -8.33 -19.61 -4.34
C ASN A 36 -8.21 -18.07 -4.44
N GLY A 37 -8.32 -17.50 -5.65
CA GLY A 37 -8.06 -16.09 -5.90
C GLY A 37 -6.58 -15.71 -5.90
N GLU A 38 -5.67 -16.68 -5.89
CA GLU A 38 -4.23 -16.42 -5.91
C GLU A 38 -3.76 -16.09 -7.31
N ASN A 39 -3.09 -14.95 -7.45
CA ASN A 39 -2.29 -14.67 -8.63
C ASN A 39 -0.87 -15.30 -8.52
N PRO A 40 -0.10 -15.36 -9.62
CA PRO A 40 1.22 -15.98 -9.61
C PRO A 40 2.19 -15.41 -8.56
N PHE A 41 2.06 -14.13 -8.19
CA PHE A 41 2.91 -13.54 -7.16
C PHE A 41 2.55 -14.04 -5.75
N HIS A 42 1.29 -14.36 -5.46
CA HIS A 42 0.94 -14.99 -4.18
C HIS A 42 1.66 -16.33 -4.03
N ILE A 43 1.60 -17.17 -5.07
CA ILE A 43 2.24 -18.49 -5.09
C ILE A 43 3.76 -18.34 -4.99
N ALA A 44 4.35 -17.47 -5.80
CA ALA A 44 5.78 -17.19 -5.77
C ALA A 44 6.26 -16.66 -4.40
N ALA A 45 5.44 -15.89 -3.69
CA ALA A 45 5.76 -15.38 -2.35
C ALA A 45 5.73 -16.50 -1.30
N LYS A 46 4.71 -17.36 -1.34
CA LYS A 46 4.62 -18.55 -0.48
C LYS A 46 5.82 -19.48 -0.67
N ASN A 47 6.26 -19.61 -1.92
CA ASN A 47 7.40 -20.43 -2.32
C ASN A 47 8.75 -19.71 -2.17
N ARG A 48 8.79 -18.50 -1.62
CA ARG A 48 10.02 -17.71 -1.37
C ARG A 48 10.87 -17.39 -2.61
N ILE A 49 10.28 -17.47 -3.80
CA ILE A 49 10.94 -17.13 -5.07
C ILE A 49 10.57 -15.73 -5.59
N LEU A 50 9.55 -15.08 -5.01
CA LEU A 50 9.02 -13.81 -5.53
C LEU A 50 10.07 -12.70 -5.59
N LEU A 51 10.83 -12.47 -4.52
CA LEU A 51 11.74 -11.32 -4.46
C LEU A 51 12.93 -11.45 -5.44
N PRO A 52 13.65 -12.59 -5.48
CA PRO A 52 14.66 -12.83 -6.50
C PRO A 52 14.11 -12.68 -7.94
N ALA A 53 12.98 -13.32 -8.22
CA ALA A 53 12.31 -13.22 -9.53
C ALA A 53 11.94 -11.78 -9.89
N LEU A 54 11.41 -11.00 -8.94
CA LEU A 54 11.01 -9.62 -9.16
C LEU A 54 12.21 -8.73 -9.51
N LYS A 55 13.38 -8.97 -8.92
CA LYS A 55 14.64 -8.26 -9.26
C LYS A 55 15.02 -8.51 -10.71
N GLU A 56 15.02 -9.77 -11.14
CA GLU A 56 15.36 -10.12 -12.52
C GLU A 56 14.32 -9.55 -13.51
N ILE A 57 13.04 -9.75 -13.23
CA ILE A 57 11.92 -9.24 -14.03
C ILE A 57 12.07 -7.73 -14.27
N MET A 58 12.29 -6.95 -13.20
CA MET A 58 12.37 -5.50 -13.32
C MET A 58 13.63 -5.03 -14.04
N ARG A 59 14.78 -5.68 -13.79
CA ARG A 59 16.03 -5.41 -14.53
C ARG A 59 15.84 -5.64 -16.03
N ASP A 60 15.30 -6.80 -16.40
CA ASP A 60 15.10 -7.18 -17.81
C ASP A 60 14.10 -6.26 -18.52
N LEU A 61 13.05 -5.84 -17.81
CA LEU A 61 12.07 -4.90 -18.33
C LEU A 61 12.69 -3.52 -18.61
N GLU A 62 13.49 -3.01 -17.67
CA GLU A 62 14.11 -1.68 -17.76
C GLU A 62 15.25 -1.64 -18.78
N GLU A 63 16.21 -2.58 -18.69
CA GLU A 63 17.35 -2.64 -19.62
C GLU A 63 16.89 -2.99 -21.03
N GLY A 64 15.98 -3.96 -21.16
CA GLY A 64 15.43 -4.40 -22.45
C GLY A 64 14.65 -3.28 -23.16
N THR A 65 13.88 -2.49 -22.41
CA THR A 65 13.18 -1.33 -23.00
C THR A 65 14.15 -0.21 -23.32
N LYS A 66 15.09 0.13 -22.42
CA LYS A 66 16.07 1.21 -22.63
C LYS A 66 16.85 1.01 -23.93
N SER A 67 17.38 -0.20 -24.16
CA SER A 67 18.11 -0.51 -25.38
C SER A 67 17.26 -0.37 -26.66
N LYS A 68 15.97 -0.74 -26.60
CA LYS A 68 15.06 -0.58 -27.75
C LYS A 68 14.71 0.88 -28.01
N VAL A 69 14.49 1.66 -26.95
CA VAL A 69 14.21 3.10 -27.02
C VAL A 69 15.40 3.85 -27.63
N GLU A 70 16.62 3.57 -27.17
CA GLU A 70 17.85 4.17 -27.72
C GLU A 70 17.96 3.91 -29.22
N LYS A 71 17.77 2.67 -29.67
CA LYS A 71 17.76 2.31 -31.11
C LYS A 71 16.68 3.04 -31.91
N ALA A 72 15.48 3.19 -31.35
CA ALA A 72 14.40 3.91 -32.01
C ALA A 72 14.71 5.42 -32.13
N GLU A 73 15.29 6.02 -31.09
CA GLU A 73 15.69 7.43 -31.08
C GLU A 73 16.85 7.70 -32.05
N GLU A 74 17.85 6.81 -32.12
CA GLU A 74 18.93 6.85 -33.11
C GLU A 74 18.39 6.78 -34.55
N ALA A 75 17.38 5.93 -34.78
CA ALA A 75 16.67 5.82 -36.06
C ALA A 75 15.71 6.99 -36.34
N LYS A 76 15.57 7.94 -35.39
CA LYS A 76 14.59 9.05 -35.42
C LYS A 76 13.13 8.57 -35.51
N ASP A 77 12.85 7.35 -35.07
CA ASP A 77 11.50 6.80 -34.95
C ASP A 77 10.90 7.17 -33.58
N TRP A 78 10.45 8.42 -33.50
CA TRP A 78 9.86 8.97 -32.27
C TRP A 78 8.58 8.22 -31.85
N LYS A 79 7.81 7.73 -32.83
CA LYS A 79 6.57 7.00 -32.59
C LYS A 79 6.86 5.66 -31.90
N GLU A 80 7.90 4.97 -32.34
CA GLU A 80 8.33 3.72 -31.72
C GLU A 80 8.92 3.94 -30.33
N SER A 81 9.76 4.97 -30.14
CA SER A 81 10.29 5.34 -28.82
C SER A 81 9.17 5.61 -27.80
N GLU A 82 8.15 6.38 -28.20
CA GLU A 82 7.00 6.67 -27.33
C GLU A 82 6.17 5.41 -27.04
N ARG A 83 5.93 4.57 -28.05
CA ARG A 83 5.22 3.29 -27.88
C ARG A 83 5.91 2.39 -26.85
N LEU A 84 7.23 2.27 -26.92
CA LEU A 84 8.04 1.45 -25.99
C LEU A 84 8.01 2.02 -24.56
N LYS A 85 8.07 3.35 -24.40
CA LYS A 85 7.95 4.01 -23.09
C LYS A 85 6.58 3.75 -22.44
N GLU A 86 5.50 3.84 -23.22
CA GLU A 86 4.15 3.53 -22.73
C GLU A 86 3.95 2.04 -22.45
N GLU A 87 4.56 1.15 -23.25
CA GLU A 87 4.56 -0.29 -22.97
C GLU A 87 5.25 -0.61 -21.64
N LEU A 88 6.43 -0.03 -21.39
CA LEU A 88 7.12 -0.17 -20.11
C LEU A 88 6.26 0.29 -18.94
N LYS A 89 5.55 1.42 -19.08
CA LYS A 89 4.65 1.96 -18.05
C LYS A 89 3.49 1.01 -17.78
N ARG A 90 2.84 0.47 -18.82
CA ARG A 90 1.77 -0.54 -18.67
C ARG A 90 2.28 -1.82 -18.00
N ASN A 91 3.46 -2.26 -18.39
CA ASN A 91 4.09 -3.46 -17.88
C ASN A 91 4.40 -3.35 -16.38
N LYS A 92 4.97 -2.21 -15.95
CA LYS A 92 5.16 -1.92 -14.53
C LYS A 92 3.85 -1.87 -13.76
N LYS A 93 2.78 -1.32 -14.37
CA LYS A 93 1.46 -1.29 -13.75
C LYS A 93 0.90 -2.69 -13.50
N TYR A 94 1.05 -3.63 -14.43
CA TYR A 94 0.62 -5.03 -14.20
C TYR A 94 1.32 -5.66 -13.00
N ILE A 95 2.63 -5.43 -12.87
CA ILE A 95 3.42 -5.93 -11.73
C ILE A 95 2.93 -5.28 -10.42
N GLU A 96 2.71 -3.97 -10.41
CA GLU A 96 2.22 -3.25 -9.24
C GLU A 96 0.83 -3.74 -8.81
N ASP A 97 -0.10 -3.84 -9.75
CA ASP A 97 -1.47 -4.29 -9.51
C ASP A 97 -1.46 -5.73 -8.95
N ALA A 98 -0.65 -6.62 -9.52
CA ALA A 98 -0.51 -7.99 -9.04
C ALA A 98 0.09 -8.08 -7.62
N LEU A 99 1.10 -7.26 -7.30
CA LEU A 99 1.71 -7.22 -5.95
C LEU A 99 0.77 -6.65 -4.88
N CYS A 100 -0.23 -5.86 -5.29
CA CYS A 100 -1.18 -5.24 -4.39
C CYS A 100 -2.55 -5.94 -4.37
N ASP A 101 -2.71 -6.99 -5.17
CA ASP A 101 -3.97 -7.69 -5.35
C ASP A 101 -4.39 -8.40 -4.06
N LYS A 102 -5.40 -7.87 -3.38
CA LYS A 102 -5.97 -8.46 -2.15
C LYS A 102 -7.13 -9.38 -2.51
N SER A 103 -6.85 -10.47 -3.21
CA SER A 103 -7.87 -11.45 -3.62
C SER A 103 -7.59 -12.87 -3.15
N CYS A 104 -6.43 -13.14 -2.56
CA CYS A 104 -6.14 -14.41 -1.89
C CYS A 104 -6.76 -14.41 -0.49
N PHE A 105 -7.68 -15.35 -0.22
CA PHE A 105 -8.30 -15.48 1.10
C PHE A 105 -7.55 -16.45 2.01
N LEU A 106 -6.97 -15.95 3.10
CA LEU A 106 -6.45 -16.78 4.19
C LEU A 106 -7.56 -17.15 5.17
N HIS A 107 -7.58 -18.44 5.55
CA HIS A 107 -8.55 -19.02 6.49
C HIS A 107 -10.02 -18.69 6.15
N GLY A 108 -10.32 -18.49 4.86
CA GLY A 108 -11.64 -18.13 4.34
C GLY A 108 -12.17 -16.76 4.77
N ARG A 109 -11.35 -15.91 5.39
CA ARG A 109 -11.83 -14.69 6.06
C ARG A 109 -11.03 -13.43 5.77
N VAL A 110 -9.74 -13.58 5.45
CA VAL A 110 -8.83 -12.43 5.31
C VAL A 110 -8.27 -12.38 3.91
N ALA A 111 -8.61 -11.33 3.17
CA ALA A 111 -8.00 -11.08 1.88
C ALA A 111 -6.59 -10.48 2.08
N VAL A 112 -5.58 -11.17 1.55
CA VAL A 112 -4.18 -10.76 1.63
C VAL A 112 -3.60 -10.56 0.24
N ALA A 113 -2.58 -9.70 0.17
CA ALA A 113 -1.75 -9.49 -1.01
C ALA A 113 -0.51 -10.41 -1.00
N PRO A 114 0.18 -10.61 -2.14
CA PRO A 114 1.41 -11.40 -2.19
C PRO A 114 2.47 -10.98 -1.16
N LEU A 115 2.58 -9.67 -0.93
CA LEU A 115 3.54 -9.08 0.02
C LEU A 115 3.32 -9.50 1.48
N TYR A 116 2.15 -10.06 1.81
CA TYR A 116 1.87 -10.59 3.15
C TYR A 116 2.84 -11.73 3.52
N PHE A 117 3.18 -12.58 2.55
CA PHE A 117 4.03 -13.77 2.77
C PHE A 117 5.52 -13.46 2.86
N LEU A 118 5.94 -12.23 2.57
CA LEU A 118 7.32 -11.77 2.70
C LEU A 118 7.60 -11.23 4.10
N ASN A 119 8.85 -11.34 4.55
CA ASN A 119 9.29 -10.70 5.78
C ASN A 119 9.36 -9.16 5.61
N ALA A 120 9.53 -8.42 6.71
CA ALA A 120 9.49 -6.96 6.69
C ALA A 120 10.54 -6.33 5.75
N ALA A 121 11.76 -6.87 5.71
CA ALA A 121 12.83 -6.35 4.87
C ALA A 121 12.58 -6.65 3.39
N GLU A 122 12.22 -7.90 3.07
CA GLU A 122 11.88 -8.34 1.71
C GLU A 122 10.68 -7.59 1.16
N ARG A 123 9.69 -7.28 2.00
CA ARG A 123 8.51 -6.51 1.64
C ARG A 123 8.87 -5.08 1.24
N GLU A 124 9.71 -4.40 2.01
CA GLU A 124 10.16 -3.06 1.67
C GLU A 124 11.02 -3.05 0.41
N GLU A 125 11.88 -4.06 0.24
CA GLU A 125 12.68 -4.22 -0.97
C GLU A 125 11.80 -4.46 -2.20
N ALA A 126 10.84 -5.40 -2.14
CA ALA A 126 9.91 -5.67 -3.24
C ALA A 126 9.10 -4.43 -3.65
N LYS A 127 8.67 -3.61 -2.68
CA LYS A 127 8.02 -2.31 -2.97
C LYS A 127 8.96 -1.36 -3.70
N GLN A 128 10.20 -1.21 -3.24
CA GLN A 128 11.18 -0.33 -3.88
C GLN A 128 11.46 -0.75 -5.32
N ILE A 129 11.65 -2.04 -5.57
CA ILE A 129 11.93 -2.60 -6.91
C ILE A 129 10.75 -2.37 -7.85
N ALA A 130 9.51 -2.56 -7.40
CA ALA A 130 8.31 -2.32 -8.22
C ALA A 130 8.07 -0.83 -8.57
N GLY A 131 9.03 0.06 -8.27
CA GLY A 131 8.91 1.48 -8.56
C GLY A 131 8.08 2.25 -7.55
N LYS A 132 7.66 1.62 -6.43
CA LYS A 132 7.15 2.36 -5.27
C LYS A 132 8.32 2.97 -4.52
N LYS A 133 8.90 4.04 -5.08
CA LYS A 133 9.69 5.02 -4.33
C LYS A 133 8.77 5.67 -3.29
N GLY A 134 8.62 5.05 -2.12
CA GLY A 134 7.93 5.64 -0.96
C GLY A 134 6.51 6.15 -1.17
N GLY A 135 5.82 5.78 -2.26
CA GLY A 135 4.50 6.34 -2.62
C GLY A 135 3.39 5.97 -1.65
N PHE A 136 3.57 4.93 -0.85
CA PHE A 136 2.64 4.60 0.25
C PHE A 136 2.97 5.33 1.57
N ILE A 137 4.10 6.01 1.67
CA ILE A 137 4.48 6.85 2.82
C ILE A 137 3.89 8.26 2.69
N CYS A 138 3.65 8.74 1.46
CA CYS A 138 3.16 10.10 1.18
C CYS A 138 1.64 10.24 0.98
N ASN A 139 0.85 9.59 1.83
CA ASN A 139 -0.43 10.22 2.17
C ASN A 139 -0.73 10.04 3.66
N ARG A 140 -0.62 8.84 4.23
CA ARG A 140 -1.11 8.61 5.60
C ARG A 140 -0.20 9.16 6.71
N LYS A 141 1.13 8.95 6.63
CA LYS A 141 2.09 9.52 7.60
C LYS A 141 2.26 11.03 7.40
N PHE A 142 2.20 11.49 6.15
CA PHE A 142 2.19 12.91 5.82
C PHE A 142 0.91 13.60 6.34
N HIS A 143 -0.28 13.02 6.12
CA HIS A 143 -1.53 13.51 6.72
C HIS A 143 -1.52 13.45 8.23
N LEU A 144 -0.91 12.41 8.83
CA LEU A 144 -0.72 12.34 10.27
C LEU A 144 0.19 13.47 10.78
N CYS A 145 1.31 13.72 10.11
CA CYS A 145 2.19 14.85 10.41
C CYS A 145 1.46 16.20 10.23
N LEU A 146 0.69 16.37 9.15
CA LEU A 146 -0.13 17.56 8.92
C LEU A 146 -1.21 17.73 9.99
N TYR A 147 -1.83 16.63 10.45
CA TYR A 147 -2.81 16.66 11.52
C TYR A 147 -2.18 17.04 12.85
N ILE A 148 -1.00 16.50 13.17
CA ILE A 148 -0.22 16.86 14.36
C ILE A 148 0.16 18.35 14.32
N ILE A 149 0.69 18.83 13.20
CA ILE A 149 1.06 20.25 13.02
C ILE A 149 -0.18 21.15 13.11
N GLY A 150 -1.29 20.76 12.48
CA GLY A 150 -2.57 21.47 12.55
C GLY A 150 -3.12 21.54 13.97
N ALA A 151 -3.06 20.43 14.72
CA ALA A 151 -3.47 20.39 16.12
C ALA A 151 -2.61 21.33 16.99
N ILE A 152 -1.29 21.32 16.81
CA ILE A 152 -0.38 22.24 17.52
C ILE A 152 -0.71 23.70 17.18
N ALA A 153 -0.94 24.02 15.90
CA ALA A 153 -1.32 25.36 15.46
C ALA A 153 -2.66 25.81 16.06
N CYS A 154 -3.66 24.92 16.11
CA CYS A 154 -4.95 25.20 16.75
C CYS A 154 -4.81 25.42 18.26
N ILE A 155 -4.00 24.62 18.96
CA ILE A 155 -3.73 24.81 20.39
C ILE A 155 -3.04 26.16 20.61
N ALA A 156 -2.02 26.48 19.82
CA ALA A 156 -1.32 27.76 19.90
C ALA A 156 -2.26 28.95 19.65
N ALA A 157 -3.14 28.87 18.65
CA ALA A 157 -4.14 29.88 18.38
C ALA A 157 -5.13 30.05 19.54
N LEU A 158 -5.63 28.94 20.11
CA LEU A 158 -6.50 28.97 21.29
C LEU A 158 -5.79 29.60 22.51
N CYS A 159 -4.53 29.27 22.75
CA CYS A 159 -3.73 29.86 23.82
C CYS A 159 -3.55 31.38 23.61
N LEU A 160 -3.27 31.82 22.39
CA LEU A 160 -3.14 33.24 22.05
C LEU A 160 -4.48 33.98 22.20
N SER A 161 -5.58 33.40 21.73
CA SER A 161 -6.92 33.98 21.89
C SER A 161 -7.32 34.11 23.36
N LEU A 162 -7.05 33.09 24.18
CA LEU A 162 -7.28 33.14 25.64
C LEU A 162 -6.38 34.17 26.32
N TYR A 163 -5.14 34.34 25.86
CA TYR A 163 -4.24 35.37 26.38
C TYR A 163 -4.76 36.79 26.09
N PHE A 164 -5.20 37.06 24.86
CA PHE A 164 -5.85 38.33 24.53
C PHE A 164 -7.16 38.53 25.30
N LEU A 165 -7.95 37.48 25.47
CA LEU A 165 -9.17 37.53 26.29
C LEU A 165 -8.83 37.87 27.75
N PHE A 166 -7.78 37.28 28.31
CA PHE A 166 -7.33 37.52 29.67
C PHE A 166 -6.88 38.97 29.89
N LEU A 167 -6.21 39.58 28.90
CA LEU A 167 -5.85 40.99 28.93
C LEU A 167 -7.06 41.93 28.96
N VAL A 168 -8.19 41.52 28.37
CA VAL A 168 -9.44 42.29 28.33
C VAL A 168 -10.33 41.99 29.53
N SER A 169 -10.44 40.72 29.94
CA SER A 169 -11.28 40.26 31.04
C SER A 169 -10.88 38.86 31.55
N GLN A 170 -10.45 38.79 32.81
CA GLN A 170 -10.02 37.54 33.45
C GLN A 170 -11.18 36.56 33.68
N SER A 171 -12.37 37.05 34.01
CA SER A 171 -13.56 36.21 34.26
C SER A 171 -14.07 35.55 32.98
N LEU A 172 -13.99 36.26 31.84
CA LEU A 172 -14.39 35.74 30.54
C LEU A 172 -13.41 34.67 30.03
N ALA A 173 -12.10 34.86 30.25
CA ALA A 173 -11.08 33.87 29.93
C ALA A 173 -11.28 32.57 30.74
N LEU A 174 -11.55 32.68 32.04
CA LEU A 174 -11.76 31.54 32.92
C LEU A 174 -13.04 30.74 32.56
N ALA A 175 -14.13 31.45 32.24
CA ALA A 175 -15.37 30.81 31.78
C ALA A 175 -15.18 30.07 30.44
N SER A 176 -14.37 30.62 29.54
CA SER A 176 -14.04 29.99 28.25
C SER A 176 -13.23 28.70 28.44
N VAL A 177 -12.25 28.69 29.35
CA VAL A 177 -11.47 27.49 29.70
C VAL A 177 -12.36 26.41 30.33
N ALA A 178 -13.24 26.78 31.27
CA ALA A 178 -14.17 25.85 31.90
C ALA A 178 -15.13 25.18 30.89
N THR A 179 -15.57 25.94 29.88
CA THR A 179 -16.41 25.44 28.78
C THR A 179 -15.64 24.48 27.86
N ILE A 180 -14.37 24.78 27.53
CA ILE A 180 -13.54 23.89 26.70
C ILE A 180 -13.24 22.57 27.43
N ALA A 181 -12.99 22.63 28.74
CA ALA A 181 -12.70 21.47 29.58
C ALA A 181 -13.92 20.56 29.82
N SER A 182 -15.12 21.16 29.91
CA SER A 182 -16.39 20.41 30.09
C SER A 182 -17.02 19.96 28.77
N GLY A 183 -16.64 20.54 27.63
CA GLY A 183 -17.27 20.35 26.32
C GLY A 183 -16.84 19.13 25.49
N GLY A 184 -16.20 18.11 26.07
CA GLY A 184 -15.94 16.83 25.38
C GLY A 184 -14.81 16.83 24.33
N SER A 185 -14.01 17.90 24.24
CA SER A 185 -12.88 18.01 23.30
C SER A 185 -11.75 17.01 23.56
N THR A 186 -11.55 16.58 24.81
CA THR A 186 -10.62 15.51 25.21
C THR A 186 -11.02 14.12 24.70
N CYS A 187 -12.32 13.86 24.50
CA CYS A 187 -12.82 12.59 23.97
C CYS A 187 -12.50 12.42 22.47
N LEU A 188 -12.52 13.51 21.71
CA LEU A 188 -12.17 13.50 20.28
C LEU A 188 -10.67 13.25 20.05
N LEU A 189 -9.80 13.77 20.93
CA LEU A 189 -8.36 13.54 20.85
C LEU A 189 -8.00 12.07 21.11
N PHE A 190 -8.64 11.45 22.11
CA PHE A 190 -8.44 10.02 22.42
C PHE A 190 -8.97 9.11 21.31
N LYS A 191 -10.14 9.43 20.72
CA LYS A 191 -10.71 8.68 19.59
C LYS A 191 -9.86 8.82 18.32
N ALA A 192 -9.24 9.99 18.10
CA ALA A 192 -8.26 10.18 17.04
C ALA A 192 -6.99 9.34 17.27
N CYS A 193 -6.48 9.27 18.51
CA CYS A 193 -5.32 8.44 18.86
C CYS A 193 -5.58 6.92 18.71
N ASN A 194 -6.75 6.42 19.13
CA ASN A 194 -7.12 5.00 18.91
C ASN A 194 -7.31 4.69 17.42
N GLY A 195 -7.91 5.64 16.67
CA GLY A 195 -7.97 5.56 15.22
C GLY A 195 -6.60 5.49 14.56
N ILE A 196 -5.53 6.04 15.15
CA ILE A 196 -4.16 5.97 14.61
C ILE A 196 -3.52 4.59 14.87
N TYR A 197 -3.85 3.93 16.00
CA TYR A 197 -3.26 2.64 16.38
C TYR A 197 -3.79 1.47 15.54
N GLY A 198 -5.09 1.46 15.19
CA GLY A 198 -5.69 0.43 14.33
C GLY A 198 -5.19 0.45 12.87
N LEU A 199 -4.51 1.51 12.43
CA LEU A 199 -4.12 1.73 11.04
C LEU A 199 -2.72 1.22 10.69
N TYR A 200 -1.98 0.71 11.69
CA TYR A 200 -0.65 0.14 11.51
C TYR A 200 -0.69 -1.29 10.96
N ASP A 201 -1.79 -2.02 11.21
CA ASP A 201 -1.92 -3.46 10.92
C ASP A 201 -2.61 -3.76 9.55
N GLU A 202 -3.28 -2.75 8.97
CA GLU A 202 -4.21 -2.91 7.84
C GLU A 202 -3.54 -2.87 6.45
N SER A 203 -2.22 -2.64 6.37
CA SER A 203 -1.53 -2.44 5.08
C SER A 203 -1.45 -3.70 4.22
N THR A 204 -1.63 -4.88 4.81
CA THR A 204 -1.58 -6.18 4.13
C THR A 204 -2.83 -7.03 4.27
N ILE A 205 -3.82 -6.54 5.02
CA ILE A 205 -5.02 -7.27 5.42
C ILE A 205 -6.21 -6.34 5.16
N VAL A 206 -7.23 -6.82 4.47
CA VAL A 206 -8.57 -6.20 4.55
C VAL A 206 -9.39 -7.05 5.50
N THR A 207 -9.76 -6.47 6.63
CA THR A 207 -10.68 -7.08 7.59
C THR A 207 -12.10 -6.65 7.27
N ASP A 208 -13.04 -7.59 7.25
CA ASP A 208 -14.45 -7.30 7.03
C ASP A 208 -15.00 -6.43 8.19
N PRO A 209 -15.58 -5.24 7.92
CA PRO A 209 -16.10 -4.35 8.95
C PRO A 209 -17.30 -4.91 9.74
N ASP A 210 -18.02 -5.93 9.24
CA ASP A 210 -19.18 -6.51 9.94
C ASP A 210 -18.78 -7.38 11.16
N VAL A 211 -17.49 -7.71 11.32
CA VAL A 211 -17.01 -8.52 12.47
C VAL A 211 -16.55 -7.65 13.64
N MET A 212 -16.16 -6.38 13.42
CA MET A 212 -15.81 -5.45 14.52
C MET A 212 -17.01 -5.16 15.42
N GLN A 213 -18.24 -5.17 14.88
CA GLN A 213 -19.44 -4.99 15.69
C GLN A 213 -19.77 -6.21 16.57
N LEU A 214 -19.32 -7.41 16.19
CA LEU A 214 -19.57 -8.64 16.94
C LEU A 214 -18.63 -8.83 18.14
N LEU A 215 -17.42 -8.25 18.11
CA LEU A 215 -16.49 -8.28 19.24
C LEU A 215 -16.81 -7.23 20.31
N ASP A 216 -17.29 -6.04 19.90
CA ASP A 216 -17.77 -5.02 20.85
C ASP A 216 -19.12 -5.39 21.48
N GLY A 217 -19.95 -6.20 20.82
CA GLY A 217 -21.21 -6.72 21.38
C GLY A 217 -21.03 -7.85 22.40
N GLY A 218 -19.90 -8.57 22.37
CA GLY A 218 -19.63 -9.72 23.25
C GLY A 218 -19.05 -9.37 24.62
N LEU A 219 -18.47 -8.17 24.78
CA LEU A 219 -17.90 -7.70 26.04
C LEU A 219 -18.91 -6.93 26.93
N ALA A 220 -20.13 -6.70 26.42
CA ALA A 220 -21.22 -6.08 27.16
C ALA A 220 -22.19 -7.09 27.81
N ALA A 221 -21.90 -8.39 27.72
CA ALA A 221 -22.71 -9.45 28.34
C ALA A 221 -21.81 -10.46 29.07
N ALA A 222 -21.16 -10.00 30.14
CA ALA A 222 -20.65 -10.84 31.23
C ALA A 222 -20.82 -10.09 32.55
#